data_AF-A0A6N4QQQ2-F1
#
_entry.id   AF-A0A6N4QQQ2-F1
#
_cell.length_a   1.000
_cell.length_b   1.000
_cell.length_c   1.000
_cell.angle_alpha   90.00
_cell.angle_beta   90.00
_cell.angle_gamma   90.00
#
_symmetry.space_group_name_H-M   'P 1'
#
loop_
_entity.id
_entity.type
_entity.pdbx_description
1 polymer ?
#
loop_
_entity_poly.entity_id
_entity_poly.type
_entity_poly.pdbx_seq_one_letter_code
_entity_poly.pdbx_strand_id
1 'polypeptide(L)'
;MKLKYLTLISLIFIQLIGCKGLPEYLFLPQSFKLDLTPFLFRVYSPAELATLSNTDFNLNDSGLITSTKFSRFLSNWSNNRPAGVSGNLVIFQVQTSGSSGRYVFFDGKQTFSYPIANLPEVLADTRDDGVLAVDGIVPKGKKITDLLTNYGIDPAIDYVVFAQDTSSLANLSSATFAYYTLLYWGYPKERLAVLNGSIADLTASNAIFTTPSYTYTNSNRGSGTKTLYRDHTVLQLTIGDLIHSIKNGNTNFEEVDPVPFEGFYIIDGRPNAAYTGTVNSTASGSKYTNCTTKTNSTFASNTCLVTFEGRIKSASNLVPTDLYDGTTFQFKSFSQLQTYLNNTGYQSGKQIYVYGEDATKGSLVWFILHQVLGKPTRLYEGGWKQYGALGLRTPSSGSSPSAISQPASYWRTDIATLSESNNINADANVPNYQLDVSRQFIKSANKIRSEDKAFLRGSSSGAAASGGGGAPTGGGGNACGG
;
A
#
# COMPACT_ATOMS: atom_id res chain seq x y z
N MET A 1 13.08 -9.03 27.93
CA MET A 1 13.96 -9.82 27.04
C MET A 1 14.64 -11.01 27.73
N LYS A 2 15.35 -10.84 28.86
CA LYS A 2 16.23 -11.90 29.43
C LYS A 2 15.52 -13.20 29.89
N LEU A 3 14.29 -13.14 30.39
CA LEU A 3 13.59 -14.34 30.91
C LEU A 3 13.17 -15.33 29.81
N LYS A 4 12.86 -14.83 28.60
CA LYS A 4 12.47 -15.63 27.43
C LYS A 4 13.67 -16.38 26.81
N TYR A 5 14.85 -15.77 26.83
CA TYR A 5 16.10 -16.44 26.40
C TYR A 5 16.52 -17.54 27.37
N LEU A 6 16.32 -17.34 28.68
CA LEU A 6 16.65 -18.36 29.68
C LEU A 6 15.72 -19.58 29.60
N THR A 7 14.43 -19.37 29.31
CA THR A 7 13.48 -20.47 29.08
C THR A 7 13.79 -21.24 27.80
N LEU A 8 14.20 -20.54 26.72
CA LEU A 8 14.66 -21.16 25.48
C LEU A 8 15.90 -22.02 25.70
N ILE A 9 16.91 -21.50 26.41
CA ILE A 9 18.14 -22.24 26.71
C ILE A 9 17.80 -23.46 27.59
N SER A 10 16.98 -23.30 28.63
CA SER A 10 16.55 -24.44 29.47
C SER A 10 15.76 -25.49 28.67
N LEU A 11 14.85 -25.10 27.78
CA LEU A 11 14.08 -26.04 26.95
C LEU A 11 14.98 -26.81 25.97
N ILE A 12 15.94 -26.13 25.35
CA ILE A 12 16.94 -26.77 24.48
C ILE A 12 17.84 -27.71 25.31
N PHE A 13 18.29 -27.27 26.49
CA PHE A 13 19.21 -28.02 27.34
C PHE A 13 18.56 -29.26 27.97
N ILE A 14 17.31 -29.16 28.43
CA ILE A 14 16.54 -30.29 28.99
C ILE A 14 16.29 -31.37 27.93
N GLN A 15 16.08 -30.97 26.67
CA GLN A 15 15.83 -31.90 25.56
C GLN A 15 17.13 -32.55 25.04
N LEU A 16 18.26 -31.85 25.09
CA LEU A 16 19.59 -32.41 24.76
C LEU A 16 20.03 -33.50 25.76
N ILE A 17 19.61 -33.42 27.02
CA ILE A 17 19.91 -34.43 28.05
C ILE A 17 19.10 -35.73 27.84
N GLY A 18 17.98 -35.66 27.11
CA GLY A 18 17.10 -36.81 26.84
C GLY A 18 17.56 -37.75 25.72
N CYS A 19 18.55 -37.35 24.92
CA CYS A 19 18.99 -38.10 23.74
C CYS A 19 20.35 -38.76 23.96
N LYS A 20 20.40 -39.85 24.72
CA LYS A 20 21.54 -40.76 24.72
C LYS A 20 21.33 -41.86 23.66
N GLY A 21 22.16 -41.87 22.61
CA GLY A 21 22.33 -43.04 21.73
C GLY A 21 21.85 -42.93 20.28
N LEU A 22 21.73 -41.74 19.68
CA LEU A 22 21.42 -41.62 18.24
C LEU A 22 22.69 -41.38 17.39
N PRO A 23 22.81 -42.01 16.19
CA PRO A 23 23.97 -41.85 15.31
C PRO A 23 24.16 -40.41 14.77
N GLU A 24 25.42 -39.99 14.63
CA GLU A 24 25.88 -38.61 14.35
C GLU A 24 25.41 -37.99 13.01
N TYR A 25 24.88 -38.77 12.08
CA TYR A 25 24.37 -38.27 10.79
C TYR A 25 22.87 -37.94 10.80
N LEU A 26 22.19 -38.13 11.94
CA LEU A 26 20.82 -37.65 12.17
C LEU A 26 20.81 -36.27 12.84
N PHE A 27 21.72 -35.37 12.44
CA PHE A 27 21.66 -33.97 12.84
C PHE A 27 20.49 -33.29 12.12
N LEU A 28 19.43 -33.04 12.88
CA LEU A 28 18.13 -32.61 12.42
C LEU A 28 18.00 -31.08 12.42
N PRO A 29 17.68 -30.48 11.26
CA PRO A 29 16.71 -29.38 11.23
C PRO A 29 15.33 -29.83 10.71
N GLN A 30 15.21 -31.05 10.15
CA GLN A 30 14.02 -31.46 9.38
C GLN A 30 12.96 -32.24 10.17
N SER A 31 13.30 -32.86 11.31
CA SER A 31 12.33 -33.54 12.19
C SER A 31 11.77 -32.61 13.28
N PHE A 32 12.45 -31.50 13.54
CA PHE A 32 11.93 -30.45 14.39
C PHE A 32 10.86 -29.70 13.59
N LYS A 33 9.60 -30.12 13.70
CA LYS A 33 8.42 -29.28 13.35
C LYS A 33 8.28 -28.08 14.31
N LEU A 34 9.40 -27.46 14.70
CA LEU A 34 9.42 -26.18 15.36
C LEU A 34 9.24 -25.15 14.26
N ASP A 35 8.01 -24.68 14.10
CA ASP A 35 7.77 -23.49 13.28
C ASP A 35 8.47 -22.30 13.94
N LEU A 36 9.67 -21.97 13.45
CA LEU A 36 10.43 -20.80 13.88
C LEU A 36 9.99 -19.52 13.16
N THR A 37 9.04 -19.60 12.21
CA THR A 37 8.52 -18.41 11.52
C THR A 37 8.00 -17.33 12.48
N PRO A 38 7.36 -17.62 13.64
CA PRO A 38 6.95 -16.58 14.58
C PRO A 38 8.11 -15.82 15.23
N PHE A 39 9.32 -16.38 15.22
CA PHE A 39 10.54 -15.77 15.79
C PHE A 39 11.42 -15.09 14.73
N LEU A 40 11.33 -15.53 13.48
CA LEU A 40 12.03 -14.91 12.34
C LEU A 40 11.24 -13.74 11.73
N PHE A 41 9.92 -13.77 11.86
CA PHE A 41 9.01 -12.81 11.24
C PHE A 41 8.85 -11.55 12.10
N ARG A 42 9.39 -10.43 11.63
CA ARG A 42 9.33 -9.15 12.35
C ARG A 42 8.09 -8.35 11.92
N VAL A 43 7.25 -8.02 12.89
CA VAL A 43 6.15 -7.06 12.72
C VAL A 43 6.67 -5.67 13.02
N TYR A 44 6.52 -4.77 12.05
CA TYR A 44 6.97 -3.38 12.17
C TYR A 44 5.82 -2.49 12.58
N SER A 45 6.14 -1.42 13.31
CA SER A 45 5.23 -0.30 13.57
C SER A 45 5.32 0.77 12.46
N PRO A 46 4.31 1.63 12.29
CA PRO A 46 4.38 2.74 11.34
C PRO A 46 5.55 3.69 11.61
N ALA A 47 5.94 3.88 12.87
CA ALA A 47 7.09 4.72 13.25
C ALA A 47 8.43 4.12 12.82
N GLU A 48 8.60 2.80 12.93
CA GLU A 48 9.83 2.12 12.47
C GLU A 48 9.97 2.13 10.95
N LEU A 49 8.84 2.11 10.22
CA LEU A 49 8.83 2.14 8.77
C LEU A 49 9.03 3.55 8.22
N ALA A 50 8.55 4.58 8.91
CA ALA A 50 8.76 5.97 8.52
C ALA A 50 10.26 6.30 8.38
N THR A 51 10.57 7.19 7.45
CA THR A 51 11.95 7.62 7.17
C THR A 51 12.00 9.13 7.15
N LEU A 52 12.91 9.70 7.94
CA LEU A 52 13.22 11.12 7.85
C LEU A 52 14.25 11.31 6.74
N SER A 53 13.85 11.99 5.68
CA SER A 53 14.73 12.36 4.58
C SER A 53 15.71 13.45 5.02
N ASN A 54 16.85 13.53 4.35
CA ASN A 54 17.77 14.65 4.53
C ASN A 54 17.11 15.96 4.05
N THR A 55 17.43 17.07 4.72
CA THR A 55 16.95 18.40 4.31
C THR A 55 17.45 18.80 2.92
N ASP A 56 18.63 18.30 2.52
CA ASP A 56 19.10 18.31 1.14
C ASP A 56 18.90 16.93 0.50
N PHE A 57 17.97 16.85 -0.46
CA PHE A 57 17.63 15.59 -1.12
C PHE A 57 18.77 14.97 -1.91
N ASN A 58 19.82 15.73 -2.26
CA ASN A 58 21.01 15.16 -2.92
C ASN A 58 21.78 14.19 -2.02
N LEU A 59 21.60 14.30 -0.71
CA LEU A 59 22.24 13.44 0.28
C LEU A 59 21.45 12.16 0.56
N ASN A 60 20.22 12.03 0.03
CA ASN A 60 19.44 10.81 0.19
C ASN A 60 20.04 9.66 -0.62
N ASP A 61 20.19 8.50 0.01
CA ASP A 61 20.55 7.25 -0.68
C ASP A 61 19.33 6.40 -1.07
N SER A 62 18.17 6.62 -0.44
CA SER A 62 16.90 5.97 -0.74
C SER A 62 15.70 6.87 -0.44
N GLY A 63 14.47 6.38 -0.66
CA GLY A 63 13.25 7.16 -0.47
C GLY A 63 13.05 8.15 -1.62
N LEU A 64 13.42 9.41 -1.45
CA LEU A 64 13.38 10.41 -2.51
C LEU A 64 14.80 10.71 -3.00
N ILE A 65 15.14 10.37 -4.24
CA ILE A 65 16.49 10.62 -4.80
C ILE A 65 16.43 11.68 -5.91
N THR A 66 17.51 12.44 -6.07
CA THR A 66 17.63 13.45 -7.14
C THR A 66 18.26 12.87 -8.41
N SER A 67 18.18 13.62 -9.51
CA SER A 67 18.88 13.29 -10.76
C SER A 67 20.39 13.13 -10.56
N THR A 68 21.03 13.94 -9.71
CA THR A 68 22.45 13.80 -9.38
C THR A 68 22.76 12.43 -8.78
N LYS A 69 21.97 11.99 -7.80
CA LYS A 69 22.14 10.67 -7.17
C LYS A 69 21.87 9.55 -8.19
N PHE A 70 20.80 9.68 -8.96
CA PHE A 70 20.40 8.69 -9.94
C PHE A 70 21.42 8.53 -11.08
N SER A 71 21.91 9.62 -11.65
CA SER A 71 23.00 9.61 -12.64
C SER A 71 24.28 8.98 -12.09
N ARG A 72 24.61 9.22 -10.82
CA ARG A 72 25.72 8.55 -10.16
C ARG A 72 25.51 7.03 -10.10
N PHE A 73 24.32 6.56 -9.74
CA PHE A 73 24.00 5.13 -9.75
C PHE A 73 24.13 4.52 -11.16
N LEU A 74 23.59 5.17 -12.19
CA LEU A 74 23.65 4.70 -13.57
C LEU A 74 25.08 4.67 -14.14
N SER A 75 25.95 5.60 -13.73
CA SER A 75 27.32 5.69 -14.26
C SER A 75 28.21 4.50 -13.87
N ASN A 76 28.04 3.96 -12.67
CA ASN A 76 28.86 2.84 -12.16
C ASN A 76 28.20 2.22 -10.92
N TRP A 77 27.16 1.41 -11.14
CA TRP A 77 26.39 0.80 -10.04
C TRP A 77 27.26 0.03 -9.05
N SER A 78 28.24 -0.74 -9.55
CA SER A 78 29.11 -1.57 -8.72
C SER A 78 29.85 -0.78 -7.62
N ASN A 79 30.23 0.48 -7.90
CA ASN A 79 30.95 1.34 -6.98
C ASN A 79 30.09 2.44 -6.33
N ASN A 80 28.89 2.71 -6.88
CA ASN A 80 28.04 3.82 -6.44
C ASN A 80 26.76 3.39 -5.73
N ARG A 81 26.47 2.09 -5.64
CA ARG A 81 25.30 1.58 -4.90
C ARG A 81 25.33 1.97 -3.42
N PRO A 82 24.16 2.19 -2.78
CA PRO A 82 24.08 2.46 -1.35
C PRO A 82 24.68 1.33 -0.50
N ALA A 83 25.12 1.68 0.72
CA ALA A 83 25.63 0.69 1.67
C ALA A 83 24.56 -0.38 1.99
N GLY A 84 24.98 -1.65 2.06
CA GLY A 84 24.07 -2.77 2.32
C GLY A 84 23.30 -3.29 1.10
N VAL A 85 23.51 -2.70 -0.07
CA VAL A 85 22.95 -3.18 -1.35
C VAL A 85 23.99 -4.02 -2.07
N SER A 86 23.64 -5.28 -2.38
CA SER A 86 24.53 -6.21 -3.09
C SER A 86 24.00 -6.64 -4.46
N GLY A 87 22.71 -6.43 -4.74
CA GLY A 87 22.04 -6.81 -5.96
C GLY A 87 22.11 -5.77 -7.09
N ASN A 88 21.15 -5.87 -8.00
CA ASN A 88 21.01 -5.03 -9.18
C ASN A 88 20.29 -3.71 -8.87
N LEU A 89 20.51 -2.72 -9.72
CA LEU A 89 19.65 -1.56 -9.85
C LEU A 89 18.55 -1.85 -10.85
N VAL A 90 17.30 -1.74 -10.43
CA VAL A 90 16.13 -1.96 -11.28
C VAL A 90 15.33 -0.66 -11.33
N ILE A 91 15.07 -0.17 -12.54
CA ILE A 91 14.33 1.07 -12.77
C ILE A 91 12.98 0.72 -13.38
N PHE A 92 11.89 1.15 -12.76
CA PHE A 92 10.58 1.20 -13.37
C PHE A 92 10.34 2.61 -13.88
N GLN A 93 10.38 2.78 -15.20
CA GLN A 93 10.08 4.02 -15.89
C GLN A 93 8.57 4.08 -16.16
N VAL A 94 7.87 4.91 -15.41
CA VAL A 94 6.41 4.97 -15.33
C VAL A 94 5.83 5.80 -16.48
N GLN A 95 5.06 5.18 -17.37
CA GLN A 95 4.54 5.77 -18.62
C GLN A 95 3.01 5.82 -18.68
N THR A 96 2.35 5.96 -17.53
CA THR A 96 0.86 5.96 -17.44
C THR A 96 0.20 7.11 -18.21
N SER A 97 0.90 8.22 -18.41
CA SER A 97 0.45 9.36 -19.24
C SER A 97 1.08 9.40 -20.63
N GLY A 98 1.55 8.26 -21.15
CA GLY A 98 2.24 8.17 -22.42
C GLY A 98 3.77 8.22 -22.29
N SER A 99 4.43 7.82 -23.38
CA SER A 99 5.89 7.71 -23.46
C SER A 99 6.53 9.01 -23.95
N SER A 100 7.66 9.37 -23.33
CA SER A 100 8.53 10.47 -23.78
C SER A 100 9.34 10.13 -25.03
N GLY A 101 9.41 8.84 -25.41
CA GLY A 101 10.33 8.35 -26.45
C GLY A 101 11.81 8.45 -26.06
N ARG A 102 12.09 8.60 -24.75
CA ARG A 102 13.42 8.54 -24.15
C ARG A 102 13.44 7.40 -23.15
N TYR A 103 14.50 6.61 -23.14
CA TYR A 103 14.61 5.46 -22.24
C TYR A 103 15.85 5.58 -21.38
N VAL A 104 15.73 5.26 -20.09
CA VAL A 104 16.88 5.20 -19.19
C VAL A 104 17.89 4.20 -19.72
N PHE A 105 19.14 4.63 -19.88
CA PHE A 105 20.23 3.74 -20.28
C PHE A 105 20.53 2.72 -19.17
N PHE A 106 20.83 1.48 -19.55
CA PHE A 106 21.22 0.42 -18.64
C PHE A 106 22.18 -0.56 -19.35
N ASP A 107 22.99 -1.29 -18.56
CA ASP A 107 24.04 -2.20 -19.05
C ASP A 107 23.58 -3.65 -19.29
N GLY A 108 22.38 -4.00 -18.82
CA GLY A 108 21.79 -5.34 -18.93
C GLY A 108 22.48 -6.41 -18.10
N LYS A 109 23.39 -6.02 -17.19
CA LYS A 109 24.18 -6.92 -16.34
C LYS A 109 23.87 -6.67 -14.87
N GLN A 110 24.01 -5.44 -14.42
CA GLN A 110 23.74 -5.02 -13.04
C GLN A 110 22.69 -3.91 -12.94
N THR A 111 22.37 -3.28 -14.06
CA THR A 111 21.35 -2.24 -14.17
C THR A 111 20.32 -2.68 -15.22
N PHE A 112 19.03 -2.51 -14.90
CA PHE A 112 17.91 -2.91 -15.74
C PHE A 112 16.84 -1.83 -15.68
N SER A 113 16.27 -1.46 -16.82
CA SER A 113 15.19 -0.47 -16.88
C SER A 113 13.98 -1.07 -17.58
N TYR A 114 12.79 -0.75 -17.09
CA TYR A 114 11.51 -1.24 -17.59
C TYR A 114 10.55 -0.07 -17.79
N PRO A 115 10.30 0.37 -19.05
CA PRO A 115 9.19 1.26 -19.35
C PRO A 115 7.87 0.52 -19.16
N ILE A 116 6.99 1.04 -18.29
CA ILE A 116 5.70 0.42 -17.96
C ILE A 116 4.58 1.45 -18.11
N ALA A 117 3.70 1.21 -19.08
CA ALA A 117 2.53 2.05 -19.34
C ALA A 117 1.35 1.76 -18.41
N ASN A 118 1.23 0.52 -17.92
CA ASN A 118 0.11 0.02 -17.14
C ASN A 118 0.50 -0.35 -15.70
N LEU A 119 1.34 0.49 -15.08
CA LEU A 119 1.87 0.23 -13.74
C LEU A 119 0.77 0.07 -12.67
N PRO A 120 -0.28 0.92 -12.63
CA PRO A 120 -1.40 0.75 -11.71
C PRO A 120 -2.11 -0.60 -11.87
N GLU A 121 -2.29 -1.08 -13.09
CA GLU A 121 -2.99 -2.35 -13.37
C GLU A 121 -2.18 -3.56 -12.87
N VAL A 122 -0.85 -3.49 -12.92
CA VAL A 122 0.02 -4.56 -12.40
C VAL A 122 0.25 -4.46 -10.89
N LEU A 123 0.05 -3.30 -10.29
CA LEU A 123 0.28 -3.02 -8.87
C LEU A 123 -0.98 -2.70 -8.06
N ALA A 124 -2.18 -2.95 -8.61
CA ALA A 124 -3.42 -2.86 -7.87
C ALA A 124 -4.35 -4.02 -8.19
N ASP A 125 -5.24 -4.37 -7.25
CA ASP A 125 -6.35 -5.29 -7.48
C ASP A 125 -7.67 -4.68 -6.96
N THR A 126 -8.78 -5.27 -7.38
CA THR A 126 -10.04 -5.15 -6.64
C THR A 126 -10.10 -6.24 -5.58
N ARG A 127 -10.24 -5.88 -4.31
CA ARG A 127 -10.27 -6.85 -3.19
C ARG A 127 -11.40 -6.54 -2.21
N ASP A 128 -11.96 -7.59 -1.64
CA ASP A 128 -13.03 -7.55 -0.64
C ASP A 128 -12.42 -7.51 0.76
N ASP A 129 -12.65 -6.41 1.49
CA ASP A 129 -12.15 -6.22 2.86
C ASP A 129 -13.00 -6.88 3.94
N GLY A 130 -14.08 -7.56 3.54
CA GLY A 130 -15.13 -8.10 4.39
C GLY A 130 -16.42 -7.30 4.26
N VAL A 131 -16.30 -5.97 4.21
CA VAL A 131 -17.43 -5.03 4.11
C VAL A 131 -17.74 -4.83 2.64
N LEU A 132 -16.83 -4.20 1.91
CA LEU A 132 -17.01 -3.82 0.51
C LEU A 132 -15.81 -4.28 -0.31
N ALA A 133 -16.04 -4.68 -1.56
CA ALA A 133 -14.95 -4.78 -2.51
C ALA A 133 -14.47 -3.37 -2.90
N VAL A 134 -13.16 -3.15 -2.91
CA VAL A 134 -12.54 -1.85 -3.22
C VAL A 134 -11.55 -2.06 -4.36
N ASP A 135 -11.62 -1.22 -5.38
CA ASP A 135 -10.69 -1.21 -6.51
C ASP A 135 -9.46 -0.34 -6.24
N GLY A 136 -8.36 -0.61 -6.93
CA GLY A 136 -7.17 0.25 -6.87
C GLY A 136 -6.38 0.15 -5.56
N ILE A 137 -6.47 -0.98 -4.85
CA ILE A 137 -5.75 -1.23 -3.59
C ILE A 137 -4.60 -2.22 -3.79
N VAL A 138 -3.71 -2.38 -2.80
CA VAL A 138 -2.53 -3.25 -2.96
C VAL A 138 -2.94 -4.68 -3.38
N PRO A 139 -2.24 -5.26 -4.37
CA PRO A 139 -2.65 -6.49 -4.98
C PRO A 139 -2.31 -7.67 -4.07
N LYS A 140 -2.89 -8.84 -4.34
CA LYS A 140 -2.57 -10.05 -3.58
C LYS A 140 -1.09 -10.41 -3.71
N GLY A 141 -0.52 -11.02 -2.67
CA GLY A 141 0.91 -11.33 -2.61
C GLY A 141 1.42 -12.16 -3.79
N LYS A 142 0.59 -13.05 -4.36
CA LYS A 142 0.95 -13.81 -5.58
C LYS A 142 1.27 -12.87 -6.76
N LYS A 143 0.46 -11.82 -6.99
CA LYS A 143 0.66 -10.87 -8.09
C LYS A 143 1.96 -10.09 -7.93
N ILE A 144 2.36 -9.80 -6.68
CA ILE A 144 3.68 -9.20 -6.39
C ILE A 144 4.82 -10.19 -6.62
N THR A 145 4.68 -11.44 -6.19
CA THR A 145 5.67 -12.48 -6.52
C THR A 145 5.82 -12.64 -8.03
N ASP A 146 4.71 -12.65 -8.78
CA ASP A 146 4.72 -12.74 -10.23
C ASP A 146 5.40 -11.52 -10.86
N LEU A 147 5.13 -10.29 -10.38
CA LEU A 147 5.82 -9.08 -10.82
C LEU A 147 7.34 -9.18 -10.62
N LEU A 148 7.78 -9.50 -9.40
CA LEU A 148 9.20 -9.61 -9.07
C LEU A 148 9.87 -10.72 -9.90
N THR A 149 9.16 -11.81 -10.16
CA THR A 149 9.65 -12.90 -11.04
C THR A 149 9.77 -12.42 -12.49
N ASN A 150 8.71 -11.81 -13.02
CA ASN A 150 8.63 -11.37 -14.42
C ASN A 150 9.67 -10.29 -14.76
N TYR A 151 10.08 -9.47 -13.80
CA TYR A 151 11.11 -8.44 -13.98
C TYR A 151 12.48 -8.83 -13.39
N GLY A 152 12.65 -10.06 -12.92
CA GLY A 152 13.93 -10.55 -12.42
C GLY A 152 14.44 -9.73 -11.23
N ILE A 153 13.61 -9.54 -10.22
CA ILE A 153 13.91 -8.76 -9.03
C ILE A 153 13.99 -9.70 -7.83
N ASP A 154 15.13 -9.72 -7.16
CA ASP A 154 15.30 -10.35 -5.86
C ASP A 154 15.13 -9.28 -4.76
N PRO A 155 13.98 -9.26 -4.06
CA PRO A 155 13.72 -8.25 -3.05
C PRO A 155 14.66 -8.33 -1.84
N ALA A 156 15.43 -9.43 -1.70
CA ALA A 156 16.39 -9.62 -0.62
C ALA A 156 17.70 -8.85 -0.83
N ILE A 157 18.00 -8.40 -2.05
CA ILE A 157 19.32 -7.78 -2.38
C ILE A 157 19.26 -6.65 -3.41
N ASP A 158 18.26 -6.62 -4.29
CA ASP A 158 18.13 -5.62 -5.35
C ASP A 158 17.64 -4.27 -4.83
N TYR A 159 17.87 -3.24 -5.63
CA TYR A 159 17.47 -1.85 -5.39
C TYR A 159 16.53 -1.39 -6.49
N VAL A 160 15.37 -0.84 -6.13
CA VAL A 160 14.33 -0.43 -7.08
C VAL A 160 14.14 1.08 -7.07
N VAL A 161 14.15 1.69 -8.27
CA VAL A 161 13.81 3.11 -8.49
C VAL A 161 12.53 3.18 -9.32
N PHE A 162 11.54 3.93 -8.84
CA PHE A 162 10.40 4.36 -9.63
C PHE A 162 10.65 5.76 -10.18
N ALA A 163 10.65 5.90 -11.50
CA ALA A 163 10.92 7.16 -12.18
C ALA A 163 9.76 7.51 -13.10
N GLN A 164 9.21 8.72 -12.94
CA GLN A 164 8.21 9.22 -13.87
C GLN A 164 8.85 9.38 -15.25
N ASP A 165 8.19 8.93 -16.31
CA ASP A 165 8.73 9.15 -17.66
C ASP A 165 8.50 10.60 -18.12
N THR A 166 7.24 11.03 -18.07
CA THR A 166 6.80 12.40 -18.35
C THR A 166 6.25 13.05 -17.09
N SER A 167 6.35 14.37 -16.99
CA SER A 167 5.86 15.14 -15.85
C SER A 167 4.34 15.17 -15.85
N SER A 168 3.72 14.40 -14.95
CA SER A 168 2.27 14.34 -14.81
C SER A 168 1.86 13.83 -13.44
N LEU A 169 0.67 14.23 -12.98
CA LEU A 169 0.14 13.74 -11.70
C LEU A 169 -0.09 12.22 -11.73
N ALA A 170 -0.45 11.68 -12.89
CA ALA A 170 -0.69 10.24 -13.07
C ALA A 170 0.61 9.44 -12.88
N ASN A 171 1.72 9.86 -13.51
CA ASN A 171 3.00 9.20 -13.34
C ASN A 171 3.53 9.35 -11.91
N LEU A 172 3.45 10.55 -11.33
CA LEU A 172 3.91 10.80 -9.96
C LEU A 172 3.16 9.92 -8.95
N SER A 173 1.83 9.92 -9.02
CA SER A 173 0.99 9.13 -8.11
C SER A 173 1.21 7.63 -8.29
N SER A 174 1.43 7.18 -9.54
CA SER A 174 1.74 5.78 -9.82
C SER A 174 3.12 5.37 -9.30
N ALA A 175 4.12 6.24 -9.37
CA ALA A 175 5.44 6.00 -8.83
C ALA A 175 5.43 5.91 -7.29
N THR A 176 4.73 6.83 -6.62
CA THR A 176 4.59 6.80 -5.15
C THR A 176 3.73 5.63 -4.68
N PHE A 177 2.72 5.23 -5.44
CA PHE A 177 1.91 4.05 -5.13
C PHE A 177 2.71 2.77 -5.30
N ALA A 178 3.52 2.67 -6.36
CA ALA A 178 4.38 1.52 -6.57
C ALA A 178 5.43 1.37 -5.46
N TYR A 179 6.00 2.49 -5.00
CA TYR A 179 6.84 2.53 -3.81
C TYR A 179 6.09 1.99 -2.57
N TYR A 180 4.89 2.52 -2.30
CA TYR A 180 4.06 2.09 -1.19
C TYR A 180 3.76 0.59 -1.24
N THR A 181 3.38 0.08 -2.42
CA THR A 181 3.02 -1.33 -2.62
C THR A 181 4.20 -2.26 -2.35
N LEU A 182 5.41 -1.96 -2.85
CA LEU A 182 6.56 -2.80 -2.53
C LEU A 182 6.93 -2.72 -1.04
N LEU A 183 6.85 -1.53 -0.44
CA LEU A 183 7.10 -1.38 0.99
C LEU A 183 6.08 -2.18 1.81
N TYR A 184 4.79 -2.13 1.48
CA TYR A 184 3.72 -2.91 2.13
C TYR A 184 4.03 -4.41 2.14
N TRP A 185 4.56 -4.93 1.03
CA TRP A 185 4.94 -6.33 0.87
C TRP A 185 6.31 -6.70 1.47
N GLY A 186 6.89 -5.83 2.31
CA GLY A 186 8.07 -6.13 3.10
C GLY A 186 9.40 -5.73 2.46
N TYR A 187 9.39 -5.12 1.27
CA TYR A 187 10.62 -4.66 0.62
C TYR A 187 11.35 -3.62 1.51
N PRO A 188 12.67 -3.70 1.71
CA PRO A 188 13.36 -2.76 2.60
C PRO A 188 13.36 -1.34 2.06
N LYS A 189 12.98 -0.37 2.91
CA LYS A 189 12.91 1.06 2.57
C LYS A 189 14.26 1.67 2.17
N GLU A 190 15.36 1.07 2.64
CA GLU A 190 16.74 1.42 2.28
C GLU A 190 17.07 1.05 0.82
N ARG A 191 16.21 0.28 0.15
CA ARG A 191 16.40 -0.22 -1.22
C ARG A 191 15.28 0.14 -2.20
N LEU A 192 14.43 1.07 -1.79
CA LEU A 192 13.39 1.62 -2.64
C LEU A 192 13.61 3.12 -2.78
N ALA A 193 13.40 3.65 -3.99
CA ALA A 193 13.36 5.08 -4.22
C ALA A 193 12.35 5.50 -5.28
N VAL A 194 11.95 6.77 -5.19
CA VAL A 194 11.26 7.54 -6.23
C VAL A 194 12.25 8.60 -6.71
N LEU A 195 12.40 8.74 -8.03
CA LEU A 195 13.18 9.81 -8.65
C LEU A 195 12.42 11.14 -8.57
N ASN A 196 13.08 12.18 -8.09
CA ASN A 196 12.51 13.53 -8.04
C ASN A 196 12.54 14.18 -9.44
N GLY A 197 11.38 14.25 -10.08
CA GLY A 197 11.21 14.75 -11.44
C GLY A 197 11.05 13.63 -12.48
N SER A 198 10.81 14.03 -13.74
CA SER A 198 10.59 13.10 -14.85
C SER A 198 11.84 12.86 -15.68
N ILE A 199 11.93 11.67 -16.28
CA ILE A 199 13.01 11.31 -17.21
C ILE A 199 13.07 12.29 -18.38
N ALA A 200 11.92 12.72 -18.92
CA ALA A 200 11.83 13.69 -20.00
C ALA A 200 12.48 15.03 -19.63
N ASP A 201 12.07 15.65 -18.53
CA ASP A 201 12.55 16.98 -18.11
C ASP A 201 14.01 16.94 -17.66
N LEU A 202 14.41 15.87 -16.97
CA LEU A 202 15.78 15.66 -16.55
C LEU A 202 16.72 15.39 -17.74
N THR A 203 16.22 14.76 -18.81
CA THR A 203 16.97 14.63 -20.06
C THR A 203 17.10 15.98 -20.76
N ALA A 204 16.02 16.74 -20.87
CA ALA A 204 16.01 18.06 -21.51
C ALA A 204 16.96 19.06 -20.82
N SER A 205 17.13 18.94 -19.51
CA SER A 205 18.08 19.72 -18.71
C SER A 205 19.50 19.15 -18.66
N ASN A 206 19.80 18.07 -19.40
CA ASN A 206 21.08 17.36 -19.40
C ASN A 206 21.50 16.81 -18.03
N ALA A 207 20.54 16.56 -17.13
CA ALA A 207 20.80 16.04 -15.79
C ALA A 207 20.96 14.51 -15.77
N ILE A 208 20.37 13.81 -16.74
CA ILE A 208 20.47 12.36 -16.92
C ILE A 208 20.68 12.01 -18.40
N PHE A 209 21.31 10.86 -18.67
CA PHE A 209 21.49 10.33 -20.02
C PHE A 209 20.39 9.30 -20.36
N THR A 210 19.85 9.38 -21.58
CA THR A 210 18.82 8.46 -22.11
C THR A 210 19.10 8.07 -23.55
N THR A 211 18.48 6.97 -23.99
CA THR A 211 18.55 6.45 -25.36
C THR A 211 17.22 6.63 -26.10
N PRO A 212 17.23 6.74 -27.44
CA PRO A 212 16.00 6.83 -28.23
C PRO A 212 15.33 5.46 -28.44
N SER A 213 16.03 4.37 -28.13
CA SER A 213 15.55 3.00 -28.27
C SER A 213 15.64 2.24 -26.96
N TYR A 214 14.77 1.25 -26.83
CA TYR A 214 14.70 0.34 -25.70
C TYR A 214 14.91 -1.09 -26.17
N THR A 215 15.60 -1.89 -25.38
CA THR A 215 15.72 -3.34 -25.56
C THR A 215 15.34 -4.00 -24.26
N TYR A 216 14.51 -5.04 -24.29
CA TYR A 216 14.16 -5.74 -23.06
C TYR A 216 15.33 -6.61 -22.58
N THR A 217 15.64 -6.56 -21.29
CA THR A 217 16.61 -7.47 -20.66
C THR A 217 16.15 -7.82 -19.25
N ASN A 218 16.34 -9.06 -18.83
CA ASN A 218 15.95 -9.56 -17.53
C ASN A 218 17.13 -10.27 -16.87
N SER A 219 17.31 -10.03 -15.57
CA SER A 219 18.40 -10.64 -14.80
C SER A 219 18.18 -12.14 -14.51
N ASN A 220 16.95 -12.62 -14.67
CA ASN A 220 16.45 -13.97 -14.35
C ASN A 220 16.67 -14.39 -12.88
N ARG A 221 16.78 -13.43 -11.95
CA ARG A 221 16.99 -13.68 -10.50
C ARG A 221 15.74 -13.56 -9.63
N GLY A 222 14.57 -13.45 -10.25
CA GLY A 222 13.33 -13.08 -9.57
C GLY A 222 13.00 -13.98 -8.38
N SER A 223 12.57 -13.36 -7.27
CA SER A 223 12.21 -14.07 -6.03
C SER A 223 11.02 -13.41 -5.33
N GLY A 224 10.36 -14.17 -4.46
CA GLY A 224 9.18 -13.72 -3.73
C GLY A 224 9.50 -12.97 -2.44
N THR A 225 8.50 -12.31 -1.84
CA THR A 225 8.66 -11.52 -0.61
C THR A 225 8.61 -12.35 0.68
N LYS A 226 8.19 -13.62 0.62
CA LYS A 226 8.05 -14.50 1.79
C LYS A 226 9.37 -14.74 2.53
N THR A 227 10.50 -14.67 1.83
CA THR A 227 11.84 -14.86 2.38
C THR A 227 12.39 -13.63 3.10
N LEU A 228 11.68 -12.50 3.04
CA LEU A 228 12.10 -11.27 3.73
C LEU A 228 11.80 -11.32 5.23
N TYR A 229 10.81 -12.12 5.64
CA TYR A 229 10.33 -12.23 7.02
C TYR A 229 9.94 -10.89 7.66
N ARG A 230 9.31 -10.01 6.88
CA ARG A 230 8.87 -8.67 7.30
C ARG A 230 7.37 -8.50 7.11
N ASP A 231 6.70 -8.03 8.15
CA ASP A 231 5.30 -7.62 8.11
C ASP A 231 5.21 -6.10 8.20
N HIS A 232 4.91 -5.49 7.04
CA HIS A 232 4.65 -4.07 6.92
C HIS A 232 3.15 -3.81 6.67
N THR A 233 2.27 -4.79 6.86
CA THR A 233 0.82 -4.65 6.59
C THR A 233 0.13 -3.64 7.51
N VAL A 234 0.82 -3.16 8.55
CA VAL A 234 0.38 -2.03 9.38
C VAL A 234 0.29 -0.71 8.60
N LEU A 235 1.00 -0.59 7.46
CA LEU A 235 0.94 0.61 6.62
C LEU A 235 -0.46 0.85 6.05
N GLN A 236 -1.23 -0.21 5.83
CA GLN A 236 -2.64 -0.11 5.46
C GLN A 236 -3.47 0.23 6.69
N LEU A 237 -4.22 1.32 6.62
CA LEU A 237 -5.30 1.65 7.54
C LEU A 237 -6.59 1.01 7.01
N THR A 238 -7.26 0.17 7.81
CA THR A 238 -8.59 -0.34 7.43
C THR A 238 -9.69 0.65 7.82
N ILE A 239 -10.85 0.57 7.19
CA ILE A 239 -12.02 1.37 7.61
C ILE A 239 -12.43 1.03 9.06
N GLY A 240 -12.24 -0.22 9.49
CA GLY A 240 -12.44 -0.67 10.87
C GLY A 240 -11.54 0.08 11.85
N ASP A 241 -10.23 0.11 11.60
CA ASP A 241 -9.25 0.83 12.42
C ASP A 241 -9.56 2.32 12.52
N LEU A 242 -9.93 2.93 11.40
CA LEU A 242 -10.28 4.34 11.29
C LEU A 242 -11.52 4.68 12.13
N ILE A 243 -12.63 3.96 11.92
CA ILE A 243 -13.88 4.18 12.67
C ILE A 243 -13.69 3.87 14.15
N HIS A 244 -12.96 2.80 14.49
CA HIS A 244 -12.63 2.46 15.87
C HIS A 244 -11.86 3.58 16.57
N SER A 245 -10.87 4.16 15.88
CA SER A 245 -10.10 5.30 16.38
C SER A 245 -10.97 6.55 16.57
N ILE A 246 -11.81 6.92 15.59
CA ILE A 246 -12.70 8.09 15.69
C ILE A 246 -13.70 7.95 16.84
N LYS A 247 -14.18 6.72 17.09
CA LYS A 247 -15.07 6.39 18.22
C LYS A 247 -14.32 6.16 19.54
N ASN A 248 -13.03 6.50 19.61
CA ASN A 248 -12.18 6.38 20.80
C ASN A 248 -12.20 4.96 21.39
N GLY A 249 -12.11 3.95 20.53
CA GLY A 249 -12.13 2.54 20.91
C GLY A 249 -13.51 1.96 21.25
N ASN A 250 -14.56 2.80 21.28
CA ASN A 250 -15.91 2.38 21.64
C ASN A 250 -16.66 1.80 20.44
N THR A 251 -16.19 0.66 19.93
CA THR A 251 -16.89 -0.12 18.90
C THR A 251 -16.94 -1.60 19.29
N ASN A 252 -17.84 -2.33 18.65
CA ASN A 252 -17.93 -3.79 18.74
C ASN A 252 -17.12 -4.49 17.62
N PHE A 253 -16.17 -3.78 17.01
CA PHE A 253 -15.36 -4.33 15.94
C PHE A 253 -14.33 -5.33 16.45
N GLU A 254 -14.02 -6.29 15.61
CA GLU A 254 -13.06 -7.36 15.82
C GLU A 254 -11.89 -7.14 14.85
N GLU A 255 -10.70 -7.62 15.22
CA GLU A 255 -9.46 -7.49 14.42
C GLU A 255 -9.07 -6.04 14.06
N VAL A 256 -9.39 -5.08 14.93
CA VAL A 256 -8.94 -3.69 14.80
C VAL A 256 -7.68 -3.43 15.62
N ASP A 257 -6.83 -2.56 15.11
CA ASP A 257 -5.67 -2.08 15.85
C ASP A 257 -6.10 -1.16 17.01
N PRO A 258 -5.40 -1.19 18.15
CA PRO A 258 -5.71 -0.30 19.27
C PRO A 258 -5.52 1.16 18.86
N VAL A 259 -6.30 2.05 19.48
CA VAL A 259 -6.13 3.49 19.32
C VAL A 259 -4.69 3.87 19.70
N PRO A 260 -3.95 4.61 18.85
CA PRO A 260 -2.57 4.99 19.15
C PRO A 260 -2.48 5.75 20.49
N PHE A 261 -1.54 5.37 21.33
CA PHE A 261 -1.38 5.95 22.68
C PHE A 261 -1.14 7.46 22.64
N GLU A 262 -0.27 7.92 21.73
CA GLU A 262 0.01 9.35 21.49
C GLU A 262 -1.11 10.06 20.70
N GLY A 263 -2.20 9.34 20.39
CA GLY A 263 -3.29 9.81 19.55
C GLY A 263 -3.00 9.74 18.05
N PHE A 264 -4.00 10.12 17.27
CA PHE A 264 -3.94 10.13 15.82
C PHE A 264 -4.32 11.49 15.23
N TYR A 265 -3.98 11.68 13.97
CA TYR A 265 -4.29 12.87 13.18
C TYR A 265 -4.75 12.47 11.78
N ILE A 266 -5.85 13.03 11.29
CA ILE A 266 -6.43 12.65 10.00
C ILE A 266 -6.10 13.70 8.95
N ILE A 267 -5.51 13.25 7.83
CA ILE A 267 -5.22 14.09 6.66
C ILE A 267 -6.04 13.61 5.47
N ASP A 268 -6.84 14.51 4.91
CA ASP A 268 -7.47 14.36 3.61
C ASP A 268 -6.54 14.89 2.51
N GLY A 269 -6.10 13.99 1.64
CA GLY A 269 -5.22 14.26 0.50
C GLY A 269 -5.95 14.55 -0.80
N ARG A 270 -7.27 14.82 -0.78
CA ARG A 270 -8.04 15.16 -1.98
C ARG A 270 -8.02 16.67 -2.25
N PRO A 271 -8.31 17.12 -3.49
CA PRO A 271 -8.47 18.53 -3.80
C PRO A 271 -9.57 19.22 -2.97
N ASN A 272 -9.46 20.54 -2.78
CA ASN A 272 -10.38 21.35 -1.95
C ASN A 272 -11.86 21.14 -2.26
N ALA A 273 -12.24 21.00 -3.53
CA ALA A 273 -13.64 20.77 -3.91
C ALA A 273 -14.20 19.47 -3.30
N ALA A 274 -13.43 18.38 -3.35
CA ALA A 274 -13.80 17.11 -2.75
C ALA A 274 -13.81 17.18 -1.21
N TYR A 275 -12.80 17.84 -0.61
CA TYR A 275 -12.69 18.03 0.84
C TYR A 275 -13.86 18.82 1.44
N THR A 276 -14.34 19.85 0.73
CA THR A 276 -15.48 20.68 1.15
C THR A 276 -16.84 20.04 0.87
N GLY A 277 -16.86 18.82 0.29
CA GLY A 277 -18.08 18.09 -0.01
C GLY A 277 -18.80 18.57 -1.27
N THR A 278 -18.10 19.16 -2.24
CA THR A 278 -18.69 19.51 -3.54
C THR A 278 -19.21 18.25 -4.22
N VAL A 279 -20.49 18.23 -4.61
CA VAL A 279 -21.13 17.07 -5.26
C VAL A 279 -20.44 16.67 -6.57
N ASN A 280 -20.47 15.38 -6.88
CA ASN A 280 -19.83 14.74 -8.04
C ASN A 280 -18.30 14.81 -8.05
N SER A 281 -17.67 14.93 -6.87
CA SER A 281 -16.22 15.01 -6.78
C SER A 281 -15.53 13.65 -6.84
N THR A 282 -16.19 12.58 -6.39
CA THR A 282 -15.56 11.27 -6.22
C THR A 282 -16.32 10.18 -6.99
N ALA A 283 -15.61 9.51 -7.91
CA ALA A 283 -16.13 8.34 -8.61
C ALA A 283 -16.20 7.11 -7.68
N SER A 284 -17.18 6.22 -7.85
CA SER A 284 -17.37 5.03 -7.00
C SER A 284 -16.39 3.88 -7.27
N GLY A 285 -15.54 4.00 -8.29
CA GLY A 285 -14.67 2.93 -8.78
C GLY A 285 -15.13 2.34 -10.11
N SER A 286 -14.20 1.73 -10.85
CA SER A 286 -14.40 1.28 -12.24
C SER A 286 -15.19 -0.03 -12.38
N LYS A 287 -15.28 -0.81 -11.29
CA LYS A 287 -16.05 -2.07 -11.26
C LYS A 287 -17.56 -1.87 -11.25
N TYR A 288 -18.03 -0.66 -10.95
CA TYR A 288 -19.45 -0.31 -10.94
C TYR A 288 -19.80 0.42 -12.22
N THR A 289 -20.75 -0.12 -12.99
CA THR A 289 -21.10 0.41 -14.33
C THR A 289 -22.60 0.66 -14.52
N ASN A 290 -23.42 0.44 -13.49
CA ASN A 290 -24.89 0.42 -13.57
C ASN A 290 -25.57 1.76 -13.24
N CYS A 291 -24.97 2.87 -13.67
CA CYS A 291 -25.38 4.24 -13.32
C CYS A 291 -25.34 5.15 -14.56
N THR A 292 -25.93 6.34 -14.44
CA THR A 292 -25.98 7.32 -15.53
C THR A 292 -24.64 8.04 -15.68
N THR A 293 -24.02 7.94 -16.86
CA THR A 293 -22.75 8.61 -17.17
C THR A 293 -22.84 10.13 -17.06
N LYS A 294 -21.88 10.75 -16.38
CA LYS A 294 -21.58 12.18 -16.52
C LYS A 294 -20.16 12.37 -17.05
N THR A 295 -20.01 13.19 -18.08
CA THR A 295 -18.73 13.71 -18.54
C THR A 295 -18.58 15.14 -18.00
N ASN A 296 -17.58 15.38 -17.16
CA ASN A 296 -17.19 16.75 -16.78
C ASN A 296 -15.67 16.86 -16.87
N SER A 297 -15.17 17.85 -17.62
CA SER A 297 -13.74 18.11 -17.86
C SER A 297 -12.94 18.49 -16.60
N THR A 298 -13.61 18.65 -15.46
CA THR A 298 -13.02 19.11 -14.19
C THR A 298 -13.07 18.06 -13.07
N PHE A 299 -13.79 16.95 -13.29
CA PHE A 299 -14.04 15.88 -12.31
C PHE A 299 -13.90 14.51 -12.98
N ALA A 300 -13.92 13.42 -12.19
CA ALA A 300 -13.62 12.07 -12.68
C ALA A 300 -14.40 11.70 -13.96
N SER A 301 -13.68 11.16 -14.95
CA SER A 301 -14.21 10.69 -16.24
C SER A 301 -14.90 9.33 -16.16
N ASN A 302 -15.59 9.02 -15.06
CA ASN A 302 -16.29 7.75 -14.85
C ASN A 302 -17.75 7.93 -14.44
N THR A 303 -18.54 6.92 -14.81
CA THR A 303 -20.00 6.96 -14.89
C THR A 303 -20.70 6.99 -13.53
N CYS A 304 -20.09 6.41 -12.48
CA CYS A 304 -20.71 6.24 -11.16
C CYS A 304 -19.99 7.05 -10.07
N LEU A 305 -20.75 7.56 -9.11
CA LEU A 305 -20.30 8.39 -7.99
C LEU A 305 -20.54 7.69 -6.65
N VAL A 306 -19.77 8.09 -5.64
CA VAL A 306 -20.02 7.70 -4.24
C VAL A 306 -21.40 8.16 -3.77
N THR A 307 -21.94 7.54 -2.73
CA THR A 307 -23.27 7.89 -2.20
C THR A 307 -23.32 9.34 -1.71
N PHE A 308 -22.26 9.81 -1.04
CA PHE A 308 -22.15 11.18 -0.56
C PHE A 308 -20.69 11.69 -0.61
N GLU A 309 -20.56 13.00 -0.74
CA GLU A 309 -19.32 13.76 -0.62
C GLU A 309 -19.24 14.40 0.76
N GLY A 310 -18.07 14.87 1.15
CA GLY A 310 -17.80 15.45 2.46
C GLY A 310 -16.38 15.14 2.87
N ARG A 311 -16.11 15.07 4.17
CA ARG A 311 -14.82 14.65 4.72
C ARG A 311 -15.01 13.80 5.98
N ILE A 312 -13.97 13.04 6.33
CA ILE A 312 -13.92 12.36 7.62
C ILE A 312 -13.85 13.43 8.71
N LYS A 313 -14.57 13.21 9.81
CA LYS A 313 -14.65 14.14 10.93
C LYS A 313 -13.25 14.49 11.44
N SER A 314 -13.03 15.78 11.68
CA SER A 314 -11.75 16.35 12.13
C SER A 314 -10.57 16.18 11.17
N ALA A 315 -10.80 15.75 9.91
CA ALA A 315 -9.73 15.68 8.92
C ALA A 315 -9.30 17.10 8.49
N SER A 316 -7.98 17.32 8.43
CA SER A 316 -7.39 18.51 7.83
C SER A 316 -6.98 18.23 6.39
N ASN A 317 -7.04 19.24 5.52
CA ASN A 317 -6.69 19.06 4.11
C ASN A 317 -5.19 19.32 3.88
N LEU A 318 -4.53 18.39 3.18
CA LEU A 318 -3.19 18.59 2.61
C LEU A 318 -3.24 18.21 1.14
N VAL A 319 -3.42 19.20 0.26
CA VAL A 319 -3.68 18.93 -1.16
C VAL A 319 -2.39 18.54 -1.90
N PRO A 320 -2.43 17.61 -2.88
CA PRO A 320 -1.24 17.18 -3.60
C PRO A 320 -0.46 18.31 -4.27
N THR A 321 -1.15 19.33 -4.79
CA THR A 321 -0.54 20.50 -5.46
C THR A 321 0.34 21.35 -4.54
N ASP A 322 0.20 21.21 -3.22
CA ASP A 322 1.09 21.85 -2.24
C ASP A 322 2.42 21.10 -2.10
N LEU A 323 2.54 19.89 -2.63
CA LEU A 323 3.67 19.01 -2.36
C LEU A 323 4.69 18.96 -3.49
N TYR A 324 4.32 19.38 -4.69
CA TYR A 324 5.19 19.39 -5.86
C TYR A 324 5.12 20.72 -6.62
N ASP A 325 6.07 20.92 -7.52
CA ASP A 325 6.08 22.01 -8.48
C ASP A 325 5.15 21.68 -9.66
N GLY A 326 4.18 22.56 -9.95
CA GLY A 326 3.11 22.29 -10.91
C GLY A 326 3.57 22.15 -12.37
N THR A 327 4.81 22.48 -12.68
CA THR A 327 5.38 22.36 -14.03
C THR A 327 6.28 21.14 -14.14
N THR A 328 7.24 21.00 -13.24
CA THR A 328 8.26 19.94 -13.27
C THR A 328 7.85 18.65 -12.57
N PHE A 329 6.79 18.70 -11.75
CA PHE A 329 6.35 17.60 -10.88
C PHE A 329 7.47 17.07 -9.96
N GLN A 330 8.48 17.90 -9.69
CA GLN A 330 9.43 17.67 -8.61
C GLN A 330 8.79 18.02 -7.27
N PHE A 331 9.06 17.25 -6.23
CA PHE A 331 8.64 17.60 -4.88
C PHE A 331 9.29 18.89 -4.42
N LYS A 332 8.53 19.69 -3.66
CA LYS A 332 9.03 20.91 -3.03
C LYS A 332 10.14 20.58 -2.02
N SER A 333 10.91 21.60 -1.65
CA SER A 333 12.00 21.43 -0.67
C SER A 333 11.49 20.89 0.67
N PHE A 334 12.36 20.20 1.41
CA PHE A 334 12.04 19.68 2.74
C PHE A 334 11.39 20.73 3.66
N SER A 335 11.95 21.94 3.69
CA SER A 335 11.42 23.03 4.52
C SER A 335 10.01 23.45 4.12
N GLN A 336 9.71 23.52 2.81
CA GLN A 336 8.37 23.84 2.34
C GLN A 336 7.37 22.75 2.73
N LEU A 337 7.72 21.48 2.50
CA LEU A 337 6.86 20.35 2.86
C LEU A 337 6.56 20.31 4.36
N GLN A 338 7.56 20.59 5.21
CA GLN A 338 7.37 20.70 6.65
C GLN A 338 6.43 21.86 7.01
N THR A 339 6.54 23.01 6.34
CA THR A 339 5.62 24.14 6.52
C THR A 339 4.18 23.78 6.14
N TYR A 340 3.97 23.11 5.00
CA TYR A 340 2.63 22.68 4.59
C TYR A 340 2.00 21.72 5.60
N LEU A 341 2.76 20.75 6.13
CA LEU A 341 2.28 19.88 7.20
C LEU A 341 1.93 20.68 8.48
N ASN A 342 2.79 21.61 8.90
CA ASN A 342 2.54 22.43 10.09
C ASN A 342 1.26 23.27 9.94
N ASN A 343 1.02 23.82 8.75
CA ASN A 343 -0.17 24.61 8.44
C ASN A 343 -1.46 23.80 8.53
N THR A 344 -1.40 22.46 8.43
CA THR A 344 -2.58 21.63 8.68
C THR A 344 -3.03 21.69 10.14
N GLY A 345 -2.13 21.99 11.08
CA GLY A 345 -2.36 21.87 12.53
C GLY A 345 -1.84 20.55 13.13
N TYR A 346 -1.08 19.75 12.37
CA TYR A 346 -0.50 18.49 12.87
C TYR A 346 0.38 18.72 14.11
N GLN A 347 0.17 17.89 15.14
CA GLN A 347 0.96 17.88 16.36
C GLN A 347 1.95 16.71 16.31
N SER A 348 3.23 16.99 16.60
CA SER A 348 4.28 15.97 16.60
C SER A 348 3.96 14.80 17.54
N GLY A 349 4.36 13.59 17.15
CA GLY A 349 4.15 12.36 17.92
C GLY A 349 2.87 11.61 17.56
N LYS A 350 1.85 12.28 17.01
CA LYS A 350 0.61 11.62 16.58
C LYS A 350 0.82 10.74 15.35
N GLN A 351 0.16 9.58 15.34
CA GLN A 351 0.07 8.73 14.15
C GLN A 351 -0.85 9.38 13.12
N ILE A 352 -0.38 9.51 11.88
CA ILE A 352 -1.16 10.09 10.80
C ILE A 352 -1.96 9.00 10.09
N TYR A 353 -3.26 9.25 9.94
CA TYR A 353 -4.17 8.52 9.05
C TYR A 353 -4.39 9.39 7.82
N VAL A 354 -3.84 8.97 6.69
CA VAL A 354 -3.98 9.71 5.43
C VAL A 354 -4.87 8.94 4.47
N TYR A 355 -5.72 9.66 3.75
CA TYR A 355 -6.54 9.11 2.69
C TYR A 355 -6.59 10.05 1.50
N GLY A 356 -6.72 9.51 0.30
CA GLY A 356 -7.01 10.27 -0.91
C GLY A 356 -8.42 9.96 -1.40
N GLU A 357 -8.63 10.15 -2.71
CA GLU A 357 -9.80 9.56 -3.37
C GLU A 357 -9.70 8.04 -3.32
N ASP A 358 -8.54 7.51 -3.71
CA ASP A 358 -8.13 6.10 -3.69
C ASP A 358 -6.66 5.97 -3.21
N ALA A 359 -6.17 4.73 -3.13
CA ALA A 359 -4.81 4.44 -2.68
C ALA A 359 -3.75 5.10 -3.58
N THR A 360 -3.93 5.12 -4.90
CA THR A 360 -2.96 5.71 -5.84
C THR A 360 -2.79 7.20 -5.57
N LYS A 361 -3.89 7.96 -5.52
CA LYS A 361 -3.86 9.41 -5.24
C LYS A 361 -3.42 9.71 -3.79
N GLY A 362 -3.88 8.90 -2.83
CA GLY A 362 -3.48 9.03 -1.43
C GLY A 362 -2.01 8.73 -1.17
N SER A 363 -1.39 7.86 -1.98
CA SER A 363 0.02 7.46 -1.84
C SER A 363 1.01 8.60 -2.00
N LEU A 364 0.67 9.63 -2.79
CA LEU A 364 1.54 10.79 -3.00
C LEU A 364 1.70 11.57 -1.70
N VAL A 365 0.58 11.88 -1.05
CA VAL A 365 0.57 12.58 0.25
C VAL A 365 1.19 11.67 1.32
N TRP A 366 0.85 10.38 1.32
CA TRP A 366 1.46 9.40 2.21
C TRP A 366 2.99 9.35 2.06
N PHE A 367 3.52 9.37 0.84
CA PHE A 367 4.97 9.29 0.58
C PHE A 367 5.71 10.48 1.18
N ILE A 368 5.16 11.70 1.06
CA ILE A 368 5.75 12.88 1.71
C ILE A 368 5.72 12.76 3.23
N LEU A 369 4.57 12.40 3.80
CA LEU A 369 4.42 12.31 5.25
C LEU A 369 5.32 11.22 5.85
N HIS A 370 5.33 10.05 5.22
CA HIS A 370 6.00 8.84 5.69
C HIS A 370 7.49 8.80 5.35
N GLN A 371 7.86 9.03 4.09
CA GLN A 371 9.24 8.86 3.60
C GLN A 371 10.07 10.12 3.49
N VAL A 372 9.44 11.30 3.47
CA VAL A 372 10.19 12.56 3.46
C VAL A 372 10.23 13.17 4.86
N LEU A 373 9.07 13.37 5.49
CA LEU A 373 8.94 14.04 6.78
C LEU A 373 9.05 13.10 8.00
N GLY A 374 9.20 11.79 7.76
CA GLY A 374 9.42 10.78 8.80
C GLY A 374 8.30 10.66 9.82
N LYS A 375 7.04 10.90 9.42
CA LYS A 375 5.88 10.79 10.31
C LYS A 375 5.31 9.37 10.29
N PRO A 376 4.94 8.79 11.45
CA PRO A 376 4.27 7.49 11.50
C PRO A 376 2.92 7.59 10.78
N THR A 377 2.84 7.09 9.55
CA THR A 377 1.71 7.35 8.66
C THR A 377 1.15 6.05 8.09
N ARG A 378 -0.17 5.85 8.22
CA ARG A 378 -0.91 4.74 7.61
C ARG A 378 -1.81 5.27 6.50
N LEU A 379 -1.83 4.59 5.35
CA LEU A 379 -2.66 4.92 4.20
C LEU A 379 -3.98 4.15 4.27
N TYR A 380 -5.09 4.87 4.29
CA TYR A 380 -6.40 4.27 4.06
C TYR A 380 -6.63 4.09 2.57
N GLU A 381 -6.30 2.89 2.08
CA GLU A 381 -6.29 2.57 0.66
C GLU A 381 -7.67 2.67 -0.01
N GLY A 382 -8.74 2.37 0.73
CA GLY A 382 -10.10 2.53 0.22
C GLY A 382 -10.51 3.98 0.00
N GLY A 383 -9.79 4.92 0.62
CA GLY A 383 -9.97 6.34 0.42
C GLY A 383 -11.40 6.82 0.62
N TRP A 384 -11.73 7.94 -0.01
CA TRP A 384 -13.10 8.42 -0.05
C TRP A 384 -14.01 7.54 -0.93
N LYS A 385 -13.46 6.81 -1.91
CA LYS A 385 -14.25 5.87 -2.74
C LYS A 385 -15.02 4.86 -1.90
N GLN A 386 -14.35 4.20 -0.96
CA GLN A 386 -14.98 3.28 -0.03
C GLN A 386 -15.82 4.02 1.01
N TYR A 387 -15.25 5.07 1.61
CA TYR A 387 -15.87 5.74 2.74
C TYR A 387 -17.17 6.46 2.37
N GLY A 388 -17.17 7.21 1.26
CA GLY A 388 -18.34 7.91 0.73
C GLY A 388 -19.40 6.98 0.12
N ALA A 389 -19.06 5.72 -0.19
CA ALA A 389 -20.02 4.70 -0.61
C ALA A 389 -20.91 4.22 0.54
N LEU A 390 -20.41 4.30 1.78
CA LEU A 390 -21.07 3.75 2.97
C LEU A 390 -22.03 4.73 3.66
N GLY A 391 -22.63 5.63 2.88
CA GLY A 391 -23.73 6.48 3.35
C GLY A 391 -25.07 5.74 3.35
N LEU A 392 -25.93 6.02 4.33
CA LEU A 392 -27.32 5.58 4.29
C LEU A 392 -28.10 6.38 3.24
N ARG A 393 -28.88 5.67 2.42
CA ARG A 393 -29.83 6.30 1.52
C ARG A 393 -31.04 5.42 1.30
N THR A 394 -32.20 6.06 1.23
CA THR A 394 -33.46 5.41 0.82
C THR A 394 -33.84 5.99 -0.54
N PRO A 395 -33.48 5.31 -1.66
CA PRO A 395 -33.77 5.82 -2.99
C PRO A 395 -35.29 5.92 -3.24
N SER A 396 -35.70 6.81 -4.13
CA SER A 396 -37.03 6.74 -4.76
C SER A 396 -37.19 5.42 -5.53
N SER A 397 -38.42 4.93 -5.69
CA SER A 397 -38.71 3.70 -6.42
C SER A 397 -38.04 3.68 -7.80
N GLY A 398 -37.21 2.68 -8.07
CA GLY A 398 -36.51 2.50 -9.35
C GLY A 398 -35.08 3.05 -9.42
N SER A 399 -34.53 3.67 -8.36
CA SER A 399 -33.13 4.10 -8.32
C SER A 399 -32.20 3.08 -7.64
N SER A 400 -30.90 3.15 -7.94
CA SER A 400 -29.87 2.30 -7.33
C SER A 400 -29.76 2.57 -5.81
N PRO A 401 -29.80 1.54 -4.95
CA PRO A 401 -29.61 1.72 -3.51
C PRO A 401 -28.15 2.08 -3.18
N SER A 402 -27.95 2.86 -2.11
CA SER A 402 -26.64 3.01 -1.48
C SER A 402 -26.10 1.69 -0.96
N ALA A 403 -24.82 1.65 -0.57
CA ALA A 403 -24.28 0.47 0.10
C ALA A 403 -25.02 0.19 1.42
N ILE A 404 -25.29 1.23 2.22
CA ILE A 404 -26.00 1.06 3.49
C ILE A 404 -27.51 1.16 3.28
N SER A 405 -28.24 0.12 3.66
CA SER A 405 -29.72 0.10 3.68
C SER A 405 -30.30 0.10 5.09
N GLN A 406 -29.49 -0.18 6.11
CA GLN A 406 -29.91 -0.21 7.51
C GLN A 406 -29.32 0.99 8.28
N PRO A 407 -30.15 1.84 8.90
CA PRO A 407 -29.66 2.97 9.70
C PRO A 407 -28.73 2.56 10.85
N ALA A 408 -28.89 1.34 11.36
CA ALA A 408 -28.10 0.75 12.45
C ALA A 408 -26.82 0.04 11.98
N SER A 409 -26.52 0.04 10.68
CA SER A 409 -25.28 -0.56 10.14
C SER A 409 -24.06 -0.05 10.88
N TYR A 410 -23.15 -0.95 11.25
CA TYR A 410 -21.91 -0.56 11.93
C TYR A 410 -20.97 0.22 11.01
N TRP A 411 -21.15 0.06 9.69
CA TRP A 411 -20.32 0.64 8.66
C TRP A 411 -20.88 1.94 8.09
N ARG A 412 -21.99 2.47 8.63
CA ARG A 412 -22.58 3.73 8.18
C ARG A 412 -21.66 4.92 8.47
N THR A 413 -21.19 5.61 7.43
CA THR A 413 -20.19 6.69 7.54
C THR A 413 -20.76 8.10 7.44
N ASP A 414 -21.97 8.31 6.91
CA ASP A 414 -22.60 9.63 6.69
C ASP A 414 -23.13 10.31 7.98
N ILE A 415 -22.80 9.78 9.15
CA ILE A 415 -23.25 10.29 10.45
C ILE A 415 -22.30 11.35 11.02
N ALA A 416 -22.85 12.30 11.79
CA ALA A 416 -22.10 13.43 12.35
C ALA A 416 -20.99 13.03 13.35
N THR A 417 -20.95 11.79 13.83
CA THR A 417 -19.83 11.27 14.64
C THR A 417 -18.62 10.88 13.80
N LEU A 418 -18.82 10.61 12.50
CA LEU A 418 -17.79 10.09 11.60
C LEU A 418 -17.46 11.04 10.45
N SER A 419 -18.39 11.91 10.04
CA SER A 419 -18.19 12.77 8.85
C SER A 419 -18.75 14.17 9.03
N GLU A 420 -18.25 15.09 8.20
CA GLU A 420 -18.63 16.50 8.15
C GLU A 420 -18.77 16.98 6.70
N SER A 421 -19.48 18.11 6.50
CA SER A 421 -19.72 18.70 5.18
C SER A 421 -20.38 17.73 4.18
N ASN A 422 -21.28 16.87 4.71
CA ASN A 422 -21.89 15.81 3.92
C ASN A 422 -22.87 16.39 2.89
N ASN A 423 -22.64 16.10 1.62
CA ASN A 423 -23.53 16.45 0.52
C ASN A 423 -23.83 15.20 -0.32
N ILE A 424 -25.10 15.00 -0.62
CA ILE A 424 -25.57 13.77 -1.25
C ILE A 424 -25.46 13.89 -2.77
N ASN A 425 -24.86 12.89 -3.44
CA ASN A 425 -24.82 12.83 -4.90
C ASN A 425 -26.20 12.47 -5.48
N ALA A 426 -26.49 12.70 -6.76
CA ALA A 426 -27.81 12.33 -7.31
C ALA A 426 -27.97 10.79 -7.42
N ASP A 427 -29.15 10.25 -7.09
CA ASP A 427 -29.44 8.80 -7.07
C ASP A 427 -29.09 8.10 -8.38
N ALA A 428 -29.42 8.73 -9.51
CA ALA A 428 -29.15 8.22 -10.85
C ALA A 428 -27.65 7.98 -11.15
N ASN A 429 -26.76 8.58 -10.35
CA ASN A 429 -25.31 8.47 -10.52
C ASN A 429 -24.67 7.57 -9.46
N VAL A 430 -25.42 7.11 -8.46
CA VAL A 430 -24.89 6.20 -7.43
C VAL A 430 -25.08 4.75 -7.93
N PRO A 431 -24.05 3.89 -7.89
CA PRO A 431 -24.21 2.51 -8.31
C PRO A 431 -24.90 1.69 -7.23
N ASN A 432 -25.33 0.48 -7.61
CA ASN A 432 -25.70 -0.51 -6.62
C ASN A 432 -24.43 -1.18 -6.11
N TYR A 433 -24.06 -0.91 -4.86
CA TYR A 433 -22.85 -1.46 -4.25
C TYR A 433 -22.95 -2.95 -3.91
N GLN A 434 -24.15 -3.54 -4.00
CA GLN A 434 -24.45 -4.95 -3.70
C GLN A 434 -23.98 -5.37 -2.29
N LEU A 435 -24.14 -4.48 -1.31
CA LEU A 435 -23.79 -4.77 0.07
C LEU A 435 -24.96 -5.43 0.79
N ASP A 436 -24.85 -6.75 1.00
CA ASP A 436 -25.86 -7.53 1.71
C ASP A 436 -26.10 -7.02 3.14
N VAL A 437 -27.33 -7.16 3.63
CA VAL A 437 -27.72 -6.74 4.99
C VAL A 437 -26.84 -7.40 6.06
N SER A 438 -26.44 -8.66 5.89
CA SER A 438 -25.55 -9.34 6.83
C SER A 438 -24.18 -8.67 6.92
N ARG A 439 -23.61 -8.22 5.79
CA ARG A 439 -22.33 -7.50 5.72
C ARG A 439 -22.39 -6.13 6.39
N GLN A 440 -23.57 -5.52 6.50
CA GLN A 440 -23.73 -4.27 7.24
C GLN A 440 -23.52 -4.42 8.76
N PHE A 441 -23.51 -5.65 9.29
CA PHE A 441 -23.34 -5.97 10.71
C PHE A 441 -22.18 -6.92 11.02
N ILE A 442 -21.33 -7.25 10.04
CA ILE A 442 -20.07 -7.94 10.36
C ILE A 442 -19.20 -7.01 11.20
N LYS A 443 -18.33 -7.60 12.02
CA LYS A 443 -17.51 -6.84 12.97
C LYS A 443 -16.09 -6.56 12.49
N SER A 444 -15.67 -7.08 11.34
CA SER A 444 -14.31 -6.92 10.83
C SER A 444 -14.32 -6.43 9.38
N ALA A 445 -13.39 -5.51 9.10
CA ALA A 445 -13.00 -5.06 7.76
C ALA A 445 -11.52 -5.40 7.47
N ASN A 446 -10.97 -6.37 8.22
CA ASN A 446 -9.54 -6.67 8.24
C ASN A 446 -9.16 -7.85 7.32
N LYS A 447 -10.11 -8.36 6.51
CA LYS A 447 -9.93 -9.57 5.70
C LYS A 447 -8.68 -9.51 4.82
N ILE A 448 -8.45 -8.37 4.15
CA ILE A 448 -7.28 -8.16 3.28
C ILE A 448 -5.97 -8.29 4.07
N ARG A 449 -5.82 -7.58 5.19
CA ARG A 449 -4.60 -7.66 6.02
C ARG A 449 -4.40 -9.06 6.58
N SER A 450 -5.49 -9.73 6.99
CA SER A 450 -5.43 -11.11 7.48
C SER A 450 -4.95 -12.09 6.39
N GLU A 451 -5.46 -11.97 5.16
CA GLU A 451 -4.99 -12.74 4.00
C GLU A 451 -3.52 -12.46 3.67
N ASP A 452 -3.10 -11.19 3.70
CA ASP A 452 -1.74 -10.79 3.32
C ASP A 452 -0.71 -11.22 4.37
N LYS A 453 -1.05 -11.10 5.66
CA LYS A 453 -0.25 -11.67 6.76
C LYS A 453 -0.11 -13.18 6.63
N ALA A 454 -1.17 -13.90 6.27
CA ALA A 454 -1.10 -15.34 6.05
C ALA A 454 -0.18 -15.69 4.87
N PHE A 455 -0.29 -14.95 3.77
CA PHE A 455 0.59 -15.12 2.60
C PHE A 455 2.07 -14.94 2.97
N LEU A 456 2.40 -13.86 3.69
CA LEU A 456 3.78 -13.56 4.09
C LEU A 456 4.38 -14.62 5.00
N ARG A 457 3.56 -15.25 5.86
CA ARG A 457 3.99 -16.33 6.76
C ARG A 457 4.15 -17.68 6.06
N GLY A 458 3.78 -17.79 4.79
CA GLY A 458 3.80 -19.06 4.07
C GLY A 458 2.76 -20.07 4.56
N SER A 459 1.84 -19.66 5.43
CA SER A 459 0.69 -20.45 5.81
C SER A 459 -0.20 -20.57 4.58
N SER A 460 -0.42 -21.80 4.08
CA SER A 460 -1.52 -22.02 3.15
C SER A 460 -2.80 -21.61 3.88
N SER A 461 -3.48 -20.60 3.37
CA SER A 461 -4.88 -20.41 3.73
C SER A 461 -5.60 -21.67 3.31
N GLY A 462 -5.90 -22.54 4.27
CA GLY A 462 -6.90 -23.58 4.08
C GLY A 462 -8.13 -22.89 3.53
N ALA A 463 -8.55 -23.31 2.34
CA ALA A 463 -9.78 -22.86 1.74
C ALA A 463 -10.89 -22.89 2.79
N ALA A 464 -11.61 -21.78 2.94
CA ALA A 464 -12.92 -21.82 3.56
C ALA A 464 -13.77 -22.77 2.72
N ALA A 465 -13.87 -24.03 3.16
CA ALA A 465 -14.71 -25.03 2.55
C ALA A 465 -16.16 -24.63 2.79
N SER A 466 -16.83 -24.25 1.71
CA SER A 466 -18.28 -24.29 1.61
C SER A 466 -18.79 -25.66 2.06
N GLY A 467 -19.77 -25.67 2.96
CA GLY A 467 -20.36 -26.88 3.51
C GLY A 467 -20.95 -27.80 2.43
N GLY A 468 -20.66 -29.09 2.58
CA GLY A 468 -21.30 -30.19 1.88
C GLY A 468 -21.05 -31.47 2.68
N GLY A 469 -22.11 -32.04 3.26
CA GLY A 469 -22.03 -33.15 4.19
C GLY A 469 -21.50 -34.45 3.58
N GLY A 470 -20.75 -35.20 4.39
CA GLY A 470 -20.32 -36.56 4.11
C GLY A 470 -19.61 -37.14 5.34
N ALA A 471 -20.18 -38.18 5.93
CA ALA A 471 -19.70 -38.87 7.11
C ALA A 471 -18.29 -39.48 6.93
N PRO A 472 -17.52 -39.71 8.02
CA PRO A 472 -16.15 -40.18 7.94
C PRO A 472 -16.10 -41.70 7.73
N THR A 473 -15.42 -42.16 6.68
CA THR A 473 -14.97 -43.54 6.55
C THR A 473 -13.46 -43.59 6.44
N GLY A 474 -12.87 -44.43 7.30
CA GLY A 474 -11.46 -44.45 7.65
C GLY A 474 -10.47 -44.84 6.55
N GLY A 475 -9.21 -44.59 6.88
CA GLY A 475 -8.05 -44.97 6.10
C GLY A 475 -6.78 -44.63 6.85
N GLY A 476 -6.50 -45.36 7.93
CA GLY A 476 -5.20 -45.33 8.60
C GLY A 476 -4.15 -45.97 7.70
N GLY A 477 -3.12 -45.20 7.35
CA GLY A 477 -1.93 -45.67 6.65
C GLY A 477 -0.70 -45.33 7.47
N ASN A 478 -0.17 -46.32 8.16
CA ASN A 478 1.05 -46.25 8.97
C ASN A 478 2.27 -46.15 8.04
N ALA A 479 3.18 -45.20 8.32
CA ALA A 479 4.43 -45.05 7.59
C ALA A 479 5.54 -45.77 8.36
N CYS A 480 5.68 -47.07 8.10
CA CYS A 480 6.89 -47.89 8.26
C CYS A 480 6.50 -49.38 8.16
N GLY A 481 6.78 -50.02 7.02
CA GLY A 481 6.73 -51.48 6.86
C GLY A 481 6.58 -51.91 5.40
N GLY A 482 7.70 -52.27 4.76
CA GLY A 482 7.78 -52.84 3.42
C GLY A 482 8.73 -52.09 2.51
#